data_AF-A0A353VRL1-F1
#
_entry.id   AF-A0A353VRL1-F1
#
_cell.length_a   1.000
_cell.length_b   1.000
_cell.length_c   1.000
_cell.angle_alpha   90.00
_cell.angle_beta   90.00
_cell.angle_gamma   90.00
#
_symmetry.space_group_name_H-M   'P 1'
#
loop_
_entity.id
_entity.type
_entity.pdbx_description
1 polymer ?
#
loop_
_entity_poly.entity_id
_entity_poly.type
_entity_poly.pdbx_seq_one_letter_code
_entity_poly.pdbx_strand_id
1 'polypeptide(L)' 'PLNKASIKDIGKRYPHSEVSAKNIPMSSDELRARLKVKSGDDAHIFGARIETPYNEDNYLIVTESKPFNSQS' A
#
# COMPACT_ATOMS: atom_id res chain seq x y z
N PRO A 1 -8.60 0.67 3.33
CA PRO A 1 -8.63 2.16 3.40
C PRO A 1 -7.25 2.68 3.83
N LEU A 2 -6.87 3.89 3.44
CA LEU A 2 -5.61 4.53 3.83
C LEU A 2 -5.78 5.15 5.23
N ASN A 3 -5.69 4.31 6.26
CA ASN A 3 -5.77 4.75 7.66
C ASN A 3 -4.62 4.15 8.49
N LYS A 4 -4.47 4.63 9.73
CA LYS A 4 -3.37 4.24 10.63
C LYS A 4 -3.30 2.73 10.89
N ALA A 5 -4.45 2.06 11.00
CA ALA A 5 -4.52 0.62 11.25
C ALA A 5 -4.05 -0.17 10.03
N SER A 6 -4.58 0.14 8.85
CA SER A 6 -4.19 -0.50 7.58
C SER A 6 -2.73 -0.23 7.23
N ILE A 7 -2.21 0.98 7.44
CA ILE A 7 -0.78 1.30 7.23
C ILE A 7 0.12 0.41 8.09
N LYS A 8 -0.22 0.25 9.38
CA LYS A 8 0.56 -0.59 10.30
C LYS A 8 0.50 -2.07 9.93
N ASP A 9 -0.67 -2.55 9.51
CA ASP A 9 -0.88 -3.95 9.14
C ASP A 9 -0.16 -4.32 7.83
N ILE A 10 -0.39 -3.53 6.79
CA ILE A 10 0.24 -3.71 5.46
C ILE A 10 1.76 -3.65 5.56
N GLY A 11 2.31 -2.67 6.28
CA GLY A 11 3.76 -2.53 6.43
C GLY A 11 4.43 -3.68 7.19
N LYS A 12 3.70 -4.38 8.06
CA LYS A 12 4.19 -5.61 8.71
C LYS A 12 4.13 -6.82 7.77
N ARG A 13 3.10 -6.89 6.94
CA ARG A 13 2.86 -8.02 6.04
C ARG A 13 3.80 -8.00 4.83
N TYR A 14 4.17 -6.81 4.36
CA TYR A 14 5.05 -6.62 3.19
C TYR A 14 6.21 -5.66 3.54
N PRO A 15 7.20 -6.11 4.32
CA PRO A 15 8.29 -5.26 4.81
C PRO A 15 9.27 -4.80 3.72
N HIS A 16 9.33 -5.51 2.58
CA HIS A 16 10.17 -5.18 1.43
C HIS A 16 9.31 -4.94 0.20
N SER A 17 8.95 -3.69 -0.06
CA SER A 17 8.01 -3.33 -1.12
C SER A 17 8.33 -2.01 -1.77
N GLU A 18 8.04 -1.93 -3.07
CA GLU A 18 7.93 -0.66 -3.74
C GLU A 18 6.63 0.06 -3.37
N VAL A 19 6.69 1.38 -3.36
CA VAL A 19 5.59 2.24 -2.90
C VAL A 19 5.33 3.33 -3.91
N SER A 20 4.05 3.57 -4.21
CA SER A 20 3.62 4.65 -5.09
C SER A 20 2.41 5.38 -4.54
N ALA A 21 2.49 6.71 -4.45
CA ALA A 21 1.35 7.56 -4.14
C ALA A 21 0.75 8.14 -5.43
N LYS A 22 -0.58 8.07 -5.58
CA LYS A 22 -1.33 8.59 -6.74
C LYS A 22 -2.56 9.36 -6.26
N ASN A 23 -2.65 10.66 -6.60
CA ASN A 23 -3.79 11.52 -6.30
C ASN A 23 -4.17 11.61 -4.80
N ILE A 24 -3.19 11.48 -3.89
CA ILE A 24 -3.37 11.62 -2.44
C ILE A 24 -2.49 12.75 -1.89
N PRO A 25 -2.81 13.37 -0.74
CA PRO A 25 -2.04 14.48 -0.18
C PRO A 25 -0.79 13.98 0.58
N MET A 26 0.01 13.12 -0.05
CA MET A 26 1.34 12.73 0.39
C MET A 26 2.15 12.14 -0.77
N SER A 27 3.47 12.24 -0.68
CA SER A 27 4.40 11.64 -1.65
C SER A 27 4.58 10.14 -1.44
N SER A 28 5.16 9.46 -2.43
CA SER A 28 5.54 8.04 -2.30
C SER A 28 6.55 7.82 -1.16
N ASP A 29 7.46 8.76 -0.92
CA ASP A 29 8.46 8.66 0.14
C ASP A 29 7.85 8.86 1.53
N GLU A 30 6.90 9.79 1.66
CA GLU A 30 6.13 9.97 2.90
C GLU A 30 5.30 8.73 3.20
N LEU A 31 4.65 8.15 2.18
CA LEU A 31 3.90 6.91 2.32
C LEU A 31 4.80 5.74 2.72
N ARG A 32 5.97 5.60 2.10
CA ARG A 32 6.99 4.58 2.45
C ARG A 32 7.44 4.74 3.90
N ALA A 33 7.72 5.96 4.35
CA ALA A 33 8.11 6.24 5.72
C ALA A 33 7.00 5.87 6.73
N ARG A 34 5.73 6.13 6.39
CA ARG A 34 4.57 5.74 7.23
C ARG A 34 4.37 4.24 7.30
N LEU A 35 4.54 3.53 6.17
CA LEU A 35 4.48 2.07 6.08
C LEU A 35 5.68 1.40 6.77
N LYS A 36 6.81 2.11 6.92
CA LYS A 36 8.07 1.60 7.49
C LYS A 36 8.65 0.42 6.71
N VAL A 37 8.47 0.44 5.39
CA VAL A 37 8.95 -0.60 4.48
C VAL A 37 10.24 -0.18 3.80
N LYS A 38 11.06 -1.16 3.43
CA LYS A 38 12.26 -0.99 2.60
C LYS A 38 11.92 -1.31 1.15
N SER A 39 12.75 -0.85 0.20
CA SER A 39 12.66 -1.28 -1.19
C SER A 39 12.87 -2.80 -1.31
N GLY A 40 12.15 -3.45 -2.21
CA GLY A 40 12.19 -4.89 -2.47
C GLY A 40 11.00 -5.39 -3.27
N ASP A 41 10.89 -6.70 -3.43
CA ASP A 41 10.05 -7.37 -4.44
C ASP A 41 8.85 -8.16 -3.87
N ASP A 42 8.58 -8.08 -2.55
CA ASP A 42 7.44 -8.81 -1.94
C ASP A 42 6.12 -8.37 -2.59
N ALA A 43 5.95 -7.06 -2.76
CA ALA A 43 4.77 -6.45 -3.34
C ALA A 43 5.07 -5.04 -3.87
N HIS A 44 4.13 -4.52 -4.66
CA HIS A 44 4.00 -3.08 -4.90
C HIS A 44 2.78 -2.56 -4.15
N ILE A 45 2.98 -1.54 -3.31
CA ILE A 45 1.92 -0.91 -2.51
C ILE A 45 1.58 0.46 -3.11
N PHE A 46 0.35 0.61 -3.58
CA PHE A 46 -0.18 1.88 -4.04
C PHE A 46 -1.02 2.54 -2.96
N GLY A 47 -0.71 3.79 -2.61
CA GLY A 47 -1.64 4.70 -1.95
C GLY A 47 -2.36 5.50 -3.01
N ALA A 48 -3.66 5.30 -3.19
CA ALA A 48 -4.41 5.93 -4.25
C ALA A 48 -5.76 6.49 -3.76
N ARG A 49 -6.14 7.65 -4.28
CA ARG A 49 -7.53 8.14 -4.18
C ARG A 49 -8.35 7.41 -5.22
N ILE A 50 -9.42 6.76 -4.79
CA ILE A 50 -10.35 6.05 -5.66
C ILE A 50 -11.66 6.81 -5.63
N GLU A 51 -12.03 7.35 -6.78
CA GLU A 51 -13.24 8.12 -6.98
C GLU A 51 -14.24 7.23 -7.71
N THR A 52 -15.41 7.06 -7.11
CA THR A 52 -16.56 6.35 -7.68
C THR A 52 -17.78 7.27 -7.60
N PRO A 53 -18.85 7.02 -8.36
CA PRO A 53 -20.08 7.83 -8.27
C PRO A 53 -20.71 7.90 -6.86
N TYR A 54 -20.35 6.99 -5.96
CA TYR A 54 -20.95 6.87 -4.63
C TYR A 54 -20.00 7.21 -3.47
N ASN A 55 -18.68 7.20 -3.73
CA ASN A 55 -17.68 7.40 -2.69
C ASN A 55 -16.36 7.89 -3.29
N GLU A 56 -15.66 8.70 -2.51
CA GLU A 56 -14.35 9.22 -2.83
C GLU A 56 -13.47 9.07 -1.59
N ASP A 57 -12.54 8.12 -1.62
CA ASP A 57 -11.69 7.84 -0.46
C ASP A 57 -10.31 7.33 -0.88
N ASN A 58 -9.37 7.38 0.06
CA ASN A 58 -8.01 6.95 -0.13
C ASN A 58 -7.85 5.48 0.30
N TYR A 59 -7.18 4.69 -0.52
CA TYR A 59 -6.97 3.26 -0.30
C TYR A 59 -5.49 2.87 -0.38
N LEU A 60 -5.17 1.78 0.29
CA LEU A 60 -3.96 1.01 0.03
C LEU A 60 -4.34 -0.15 -0.88
N ILE A 61 -3.68 -0.28 -2.02
CA ILE A 61 -3.84 -1.38 -2.98
C ILE A 61 -2.51 -2.13 -2.99
N VAL A 62 -2.55 -3.44 -2.79
CA VAL A 62 -1.35 -4.28 -2.79
C VAL A 62 -1.41 -5.19 -4.00
N THR A 63 -0.33 -5.20 -4.79
CA THR A 63 -0.14 -6.16 -5.87
C THR A 63 1.04 -7.04 -5.52
N GLU A 64 0.79 -8.31 -5.23
CA GLU A 64 1.82 -9.30 -4.90
C GLU A 64 2.53 -9.74 -6.19
N SER A 65 3.86 -9.76 -6.16
CA SER A 65 4.69 -10.19 -7.31
C SER A 65 4.76 -11.72 -7.42
N LYS A 66 4.51 -12.43 -6.32
CA LYS A 66 4.50 -13.89 -6.26
C LYS A 66 3.06 -14.40 -6.33
N PRO A 67 2.78 -15.50 -7.04
CA PRO A 67 1.49 -16.15 -6.92
C PRO A 67 1.26 -16.50 -5.45
N PHE A 68 0.05 -16.20 -4.97
CA PHE A 68 -0.41 -16.58 -3.64
C PHE A 68 -0.25 -18.10 -3.50
N ASN A 69 0.83 -18.55 -2.86
CA ASN A 69 0.92 -19.93 -2.42
C ASN A 69 0.01 -20.04 -1.21
N SER A 70 -1.18 -20.62 -1.42
CA SER A 70 -2.02 -21.11 -0.33
C SER A 70 -1.21 -22.18 0.40
N GLN A 71 -0.53 -21.81 1.49
CA GLN A 71 -0.02 -22.79 2.43
C GLN A 71 -1.21 -23.41 3.16
N SER A 72 -1.52 -24.64 2.72
CA SER A 72 -1.62 -25.88 3.51
C SER A 72 -1.73 -25.74 5.02
#